data_AF-A0A354JVL6-F1
#
_entry.id   AF-A0A354JVL6-F1
#
_cell.length_a   1.000
_cell.length_b   1.000
_cell.length_c   1.000
_cell.angle_alpha   90.00
_cell.angle_beta   90.00
_cell.angle_gamma   90.00
#
_symmetry.space_group_name_H-M   'P 1'
#
loop_
_entity.id
_entity.type
_entity.pdbx_description
1 polymer ?
#
loop_
_entity_poly.entity_id
_entity_poly.type
_entity_poly.pdbx_seq_one_letter_code
_entity_poly.pdbx_strand_id
1 'polypeptide(L)'
;MHNNILKYFGITAILLLLQFLVLNNINFLGYVNPYIYVLVILLLPYRISRWMLLVVGFALGFTVDYFSNTLGLHTTATLVLAYSRPVILSRWSFRSIQDIHGVPDISNTSIEWFIVYTILAVLVHHFVLFFLEVFSFKHLWLTMVRIILSTAVSTFFIVIIELMRIRNKMVR
;
A
#
# COMPACT_ATOMS: atom_id res chain seq x y z
N MET A 1 6.88 -5.69 23.28
CA MET A 1 6.01 -6.20 22.20
C MET A 1 4.70 -5.42 22.07
N HIS A 2 3.98 -5.12 23.17
CA HIS A 2 2.68 -4.43 23.15
C HIS A 2 2.70 -3.02 22.50
N ASN A 3 3.73 -2.22 22.75
CA ASN A 3 3.85 -0.86 22.18
C ASN A 3 3.95 -0.81 20.65
N ASN A 4 4.44 -1.87 20.02
CA ASN A 4 4.56 -1.90 18.56
C ASN A 4 3.20 -2.12 17.89
N ILE A 5 2.35 -2.97 18.47
CA ILE A 5 1.01 -3.26 17.95
C ILE A 5 0.13 -2.00 18.01
N LEU A 6 0.13 -1.32 19.15
CA LEU A 6 -0.63 -0.07 19.33
C LEU A 6 -0.19 1.00 18.32
N LYS A 7 1.11 1.09 18.05
CA LYS A 7 1.65 2.00 17.03
C LYS A 7 1.17 1.64 15.62
N TYR A 8 1.18 0.37 15.22
CA TYR A 8 0.66 -0.05 13.90
C TYR A 8 -0.84 0.20 13.77
N PHE A 9 -1.60 -0.05 14.84
CA PHE A 9 -3.03 0.23 14.87
C PHE A 9 -3.30 1.72 14.71
N GLY A 10 -2.60 2.58 15.45
CA GLY A 10 -2.72 4.04 15.33
C GLY A 10 -2.36 4.56 13.94
N ILE A 11 -1.27 4.07 13.34
CA ILE A 11 -0.89 4.43 11.96
C ILE A 11 -1.97 3.99 10.97
N THR A 12 -2.49 2.77 11.11
CA THR A 12 -3.55 2.26 10.24
C THR A 12 -4.81 3.11 10.35
N ALA A 13 -5.24 3.45 11.57
CA ALA A 13 -6.40 4.30 11.79
C ALA A 13 -6.21 5.69 11.16
N ILE A 14 -5.05 6.34 11.36
CA ILE A 14 -4.76 7.66 10.76
C ILE A 14 -4.76 7.59 9.23
N LEU A 15 -4.14 6.56 8.65
CA LEU A 15 -4.11 6.38 7.19
C LEU A 15 -5.50 6.15 6.62
N LEU A 16 -6.34 5.35 7.28
CA LEU A 16 -7.72 5.10 6.86
C LEU A 16 -8.58 6.37 6.98
N LEU A 17 -8.46 7.12 8.08
CA LEU A 17 -9.16 8.39 8.23
C LEU A 17 -8.74 9.39 7.15
N LEU A 18 -7.44 9.49 6.87
CA LEU A 18 -6.93 10.35 5.81
C LEU A 18 -7.42 9.89 4.42
N GLN A 19 -7.48 8.57 4.18
CA GLN A 19 -8.03 7.99 2.96
C GLN A 19 -9.50 8.39 2.79
N PHE A 20 -10.34 8.18 3.80
CA PHE A 20 -11.79 8.37 3.67
C PHE A 20 -12.21 9.84 3.70
N LEU A 21 -11.64 10.64 4.59
CA LEU A 21 -12.07 12.03 4.79
C LEU A 21 -11.49 12.97 3.72
N VAL A 22 -10.26 12.73 3.29
CA VAL A 22 -9.54 13.63 2.39
C VAL A 22 -9.43 13.02 1.02
N LEU A 23 -8.71 11.90 0.88
CA LEU A 23 -8.30 11.42 -0.44
C LEU A 23 -9.45 10.89 -1.29
N ASN A 24 -10.45 10.24 -0.70
CA ASN A 24 -11.64 9.80 -1.42
C ASN A 24 -12.48 10.98 -1.96
N ASN A 25 -12.33 12.18 -1.40
CA ASN A 25 -12.97 13.40 -1.90
C ASN A 25 -12.08 14.16 -2.90
N ILE A 26 -10.79 13.86 -2.97
CA ILE A 26 -9.86 14.42 -3.96
C ILE A 26 -9.97 13.58 -5.23
N ASN A 27 -11.05 13.78 -5.98
CA ASN A 27 -11.15 13.26 -7.35
C ASN A 27 -10.28 14.12 -8.27
N PHE A 28 -9.00 13.80 -8.43
CA PHE A 28 -8.15 14.49 -9.41
C PHE A 28 -8.69 14.21 -10.81
N LEU A 29 -9.39 15.22 -11.38
CA LEU A 29 -10.00 15.20 -12.71
C LEU A 29 -10.98 14.03 -12.96
N GLY A 30 -11.44 13.35 -11.90
CA GLY A 30 -12.30 12.17 -11.99
C GLY A 30 -11.61 10.87 -12.40
N TYR A 31 -10.29 10.85 -12.59
CA TYR A 31 -9.55 9.67 -13.06
C TYR A 31 -8.49 9.16 -12.09
N VAL A 32 -7.92 10.02 -11.24
CA VAL A 32 -6.77 9.67 -10.41
C VAL A 32 -7.12 9.76 -8.94
N ASN A 33 -7.08 8.62 -8.24
CA ASN A 33 -7.34 8.55 -6.80
C ASN A 33 -6.11 7.98 -6.09
N PRO A 34 -5.52 8.71 -5.13
CA PRO A 34 -4.43 8.18 -4.31
C PRO A 34 -4.95 7.18 -3.29
N TYR A 35 -4.35 5.98 -3.26
CA TYR A 35 -4.67 4.93 -2.31
C TYR A 35 -3.49 4.69 -1.35
N ILE A 36 -3.41 5.53 -0.31
CA ILE A 36 -2.30 5.52 0.65
C ILE A 36 -2.39 4.40 1.67
N TYR A 37 -3.58 3.83 1.89
CA TYR A 37 -3.78 2.77 2.89
C TYR A 37 -2.93 1.53 2.58
N VAL A 38 -2.52 1.34 1.32
CA VAL A 38 -1.56 0.32 0.86
C VAL A 38 -0.27 0.32 1.68
N LEU A 39 0.14 1.49 2.18
CA LEU A 39 1.31 1.65 3.04
C LEU A 39 1.29 0.74 4.28
N VAL A 40 0.11 0.42 4.81
CA VAL A 40 -0.02 -0.51 5.96
C VAL A 40 0.56 -1.88 5.61
N ILE A 41 0.25 -2.42 4.43
CA ILE A 41 0.79 -3.69 3.96
C ILE A 41 2.30 -3.58 3.71
N LEU A 42 2.74 -2.46 3.13
CA LEU A 42 4.15 -2.26 2.81
C LEU A 42 5.02 -2.38 4.05
N LEU A 43 4.60 -1.76 5.16
CA LEU A 43 5.37 -1.62 6.40
C LEU A 43 5.26 -2.77 7.38
N LEU A 44 4.57 -3.85 7.02
CA LEU A 44 4.55 -5.05 7.86
C LEU A 44 5.97 -5.62 8.03
N PRO A 45 6.26 -6.33 9.12
CA PRO A 45 7.58 -6.92 9.31
C PRO A 45 7.97 -7.87 8.15
N TYR A 46 9.26 -7.98 7.86
CA TYR A 46 9.77 -8.91 6.83
C TYR A 46 9.41 -10.38 7.14
N ARG A 47 9.42 -10.74 8.43
CA ARG A 47 9.20 -12.10 8.93
C ARG A 47 7.75 -12.39 9.34
N ILE A 48 6.78 -11.57 8.91
CA ILE A 48 5.37 -11.85 9.17
C ILE A 48 4.95 -13.16 8.49
N SER A 49 4.14 -13.98 9.16
CA SER A 49 3.62 -15.21 8.55
C SER A 49 2.72 -14.90 7.36
N ARG A 50 2.77 -15.74 6.32
CA ARG A 50 2.01 -15.51 5.07
C ARG A 50 0.50 -15.43 5.32
N TRP A 51 -0.02 -16.28 6.20
CA TRP A 51 -1.44 -16.28 6.55
C TRP A 51 -1.84 -14.99 7.28
N MET A 52 -1.00 -14.48 8.19
CA MET A 52 -1.29 -13.24 8.91
C MET A 52 -1.26 -12.03 7.99
N LEU A 53 -0.33 -12.02 7.01
CA LEU A 53 -0.27 -11.01 5.96
C LEU A 53 -1.58 -10.96 5.14
N LEU A 54 -2.15 -12.12 4.79
CA LEU A 54 -3.43 -12.21 4.09
C LEU A 54 -4.61 -11.75 4.96
N VAL A 55 -4.64 -12.14 6.24
CA VAL A 55 -5.69 -11.70 7.18
C VAL A 55 -5.68 -10.18 7.35
N VAL A 56 -4.49 -9.58 7.51
CA VAL A 56 -4.35 -8.12 7.59
C VAL A 56 -4.75 -7.46 6.27
N GLY A 57 -4.34 -8.03 5.13
CA GLY A 57 -4.73 -7.54 3.80
C GLY A 57 -6.25 -7.57 3.58
N PHE A 58 -6.90 -8.66 3.98
CA PHE A 58 -8.36 -8.80 3.94
C PHE A 58 -9.04 -7.76 4.82
N ALA A 59 -8.66 -7.67 6.09
CA ALA A 59 -9.29 -6.73 7.03
C ALA A 59 -9.13 -5.27 6.57
N LEU A 60 -7.96 -4.91 6.05
CA LEU A 60 -7.68 -3.58 5.52
C LEU A 60 -8.54 -3.28 4.30
N GLY A 61 -8.56 -4.16 3.30
CA GLY A 61 -9.34 -3.97 2.08
C GLY A 61 -10.85 -3.98 2.35
N PHE A 62 -11.32 -4.86 3.23
CA PHE A 62 -12.72 -4.92 3.65
C PHE A 62 -13.17 -3.63 4.33
N THR A 63 -12.31 -3.07 5.19
CA THR A 63 -12.59 -1.77 5.82
C THR A 63 -12.71 -0.69 4.76
N VAL A 64 -11.79 -0.62 3.80
CA VAL A 64 -11.84 0.36 2.71
C VAL A 64 -13.10 0.17 1.87
N ASP A 65 -13.47 -1.07 1.55
CA ASP A 65 -14.66 -1.38 0.78
C ASP A 65 -15.94 -0.93 1.49
N TYR A 66 -16.06 -1.18 2.79
CA TYR A 66 -17.21 -0.78 3.60
C TYR A 66 -17.40 0.74 3.61
N PHE A 67 -16.32 1.51 3.83
CA PHE A 67 -16.41 2.97 3.89
C PHE A 67 -16.49 3.64 2.51
N SER A 68 -16.00 2.98 1.46
CA SER A 68 -16.03 3.50 0.09
C SER A 68 -17.24 3.01 -0.72
N ASN A 69 -18.12 2.21 -0.12
CA ASN A 69 -19.27 1.56 -0.76
C ASN A 69 -18.88 0.76 -2.01
N THR A 70 -17.74 0.08 -1.98
CA THR A 70 -17.25 -0.79 -3.05
C THR A 70 -17.45 -2.26 -2.68
N LEU A 71 -17.86 -3.08 -3.65
CA LEU A 71 -18.32 -4.47 -3.41
C LEU A 71 -17.16 -5.48 -3.36
N GLY A 72 -16.11 -5.23 -2.58
CA GLY A 72 -14.98 -6.17 -2.44
C GLY A 72 -13.80 -5.91 -3.39
N LEU A 73 -13.82 -4.79 -4.14
CA LEU A 73 -12.78 -4.43 -5.09
C LEU A 73 -11.43 -4.20 -4.38
N HIS A 74 -11.45 -3.42 -3.29
CA HIS A 74 -10.25 -3.15 -2.51
C HIS A 74 -9.77 -4.40 -1.77
N THR A 75 -10.69 -5.20 -1.21
CA THR A 75 -10.39 -6.48 -0.57
C THR A 75 -9.63 -7.41 -1.50
N THR A 76 -10.06 -7.51 -2.76
CA THR A 76 -9.39 -8.37 -3.74
C THR A 76 -8.01 -7.82 -4.09
N ALA A 77 -7.91 -6.51 -4.36
CA ALA A 77 -6.63 -5.87 -4.68
C ALA A 77 -5.61 -5.95 -3.53
N THR A 78 -6.05 -5.77 -2.29
CA THR A 78 -5.17 -5.87 -1.11
C THR A 78 -4.72 -7.29 -0.84
N LEU A 79 -5.58 -8.29 -1.05
CA LEU A 79 -5.21 -9.70 -0.94
C LEU A 79 -4.15 -10.09 -1.96
N VAL A 80 -4.30 -9.68 -3.23
CA VAL A 80 -3.29 -9.94 -4.27
C VAL A 80 -1.97 -9.25 -3.94
N LEU A 81 -2.01 -8.02 -3.43
CA LEU A 81 -0.81 -7.35 -2.95
C LEU A 81 -0.17 -8.09 -1.77
N ALA A 82 -0.95 -8.45 -0.75
CA ALA A 82 -0.48 -9.18 0.43
C ALA A 82 0.17 -10.52 0.03
N TYR A 83 -0.43 -11.24 -0.93
CA TYR A 83 0.11 -12.49 -1.48
C TYR A 83 1.40 -12.28 -2.27
N SER A 84 1.47 -11.24 -3.10
CA SER A 84 2.63 -10.96 -3.96
C SER A 84 3.80 -10.30 -3.23
N ARG A 85 3.55 -9.62 -2.12
CA ARG A 85 4.55 -8.88 -1.34
C ARG A 85 5.83 -9.66 -1.03
N PRO A 86 5.80 -10.92 -0.54
CA PRO A 86 7.03 -11.67 -0.29
C PRO A 86 7.88 -11.85 -1.55
N VAL A 87 7.26 -12.01 -2.72
CA VAL A 87 7.94 -12.15 -4.02
C VAL A 87 8.55 -10.83 -4.46
N ILE A 88 7.84 -9.71 -4.26
CA ILE A 88 8.35 -8.36 -4.55
C ILE A 88 9.59 -8.10 -3.69
N LEU A 89 9.49 -8.37 -2.39
CA LEU A 89 10.60 -8.21 -1.45
C LEU A 89 11.79 -9.11 -1.79
N SER A 90 11.56 -10.38 -2.17
CA SER A 90 12.64 -11.31 -2.47
C SER A 90 13.41 -10.96 -3.74
N ARG A 91 12.74 -10.37 -4.73
CA ARG A 91 13.38 -10.00 -6.00
C ARG A 91 14.07 -8.65 -5.94
N TRP A 92 13.54 -7.72 -5.15
CA TRP A 92 14.07 -6.37 -5.08
C TRP A 92 15.06 -6.14 -3.92
N SER A 93 15.11 -7.03 -2.93
CA SER A 93 16.09 -6.96 -1.84
C SER A 93 17.46 -7.45 -2.29
N PHE A 94 18.48 -6.60 -2.18
CA PHE A 94 19.89 -6.97 -2.35
C PHE A 94 20.42 -7.89 -1.22
N ARG A 95 19.72 -7.95 -0.09
CA ARG A 95 20.06 -8.80 1.06
C ARG A 95 19.16 -10.02 1.11
N SER A 96 19.69 -11.16 1.54
CA SER A 96 18.88 -12.34 1.79
C SER A 96 17.78 -11.97 2.81
N ILE A 97 16.51 -12.33 2.53
CA ILE A 97 15.39 -12.08 3.47
C ILE A 97 15.68 -12.69 4.86
N GLN A 98 16.54 -13.70 4.91
CA GLN A 98 16.90 -14.40 6.14
C GLN A 98 17.74 -13.52 7.08
N ASP A 99 18.51 -12.55 6.56
CA ASP A 99 19.37 -11.68 7.37
C ASP A 99 18.70 -10.35 7.77
N ILE A 100 17.49 -10.07 7.26
CA ILE A 100 16.80 -8.81 7.50
C ILE A 100 15.84 -8.94 8.69
N HIS A 101 16.07 -8.09 9.68
CA HIS A 101 15.18 -7.90 10.82
C HIS A 101 14.47 -6.54 10.72
N GLY A 102 13.25 -6.45 11.26
CA GLY A 102 12.48 -5.20 11.30
C GLY A 102 11.48 -5.04 10.16
N VAL A 103 11.32 -3.81 9.70
CA VAL A 103 10.33 -3.38 8.70
C VAL A 103 11.01 -2.79 7.47
N PRO A 104 10.43 -2.95 6.27
CA PRO A 104 10.90 -2.31 5.03
C PRO A 104 10.53 -0.82 5.03
N ASP A 105 11.16 -0.05 5.91
CA ASP A 105 11.02 1.40 5.96
C ASP A 105 12.30 2.09 5.46
N ILE A 106 12.21 3.37 5.06
CA ILE A 106 13.37 4.11 4.52
C ILE A 106 14.51 4.19 5.56
N SER A 107 14.23 4.07 6.87
CA SER A 107 15.28 4.06 7.91
C SER A 107 16.11 2.78 7.96
N ASN A 108 15.55 1.62 7.59
CA ASN A 108 16.27 0.34 7.58
C ASN A 108 16.84 -0.01 6.20
N THR A 109 16.36 0.65 5.14
CA THR A 109 16.80 0.45 3.75
C THR A 109 17.42 1.73 3.18
N SER A 110 17.22 2.01 1.89
CA SER A 110 17.45 3.32 1.28
C SER A 110 16.14 3.89 0.73
N ILE A 111 16.11 5.20 0.49
CA ILE A 111 14.95 5.87 -0.13
C ILE A 111 14.68 5.33 -1.54
N GLU A 112 15.73 5.12 -2.33
CA GLU A 112 15.64 4.59 -3.70
C GLU A 112 15.02 3.20 -3.71
N TRP A 113 15.48 2.33 -2.80
CA TRP A 113 14.96 0.98 -2.67
C TRP A 113 13.47 1.00 -2.30
N PHE A 114 13.09 1.85 -1.33
CA PHE A 114 11.71 1.97 -0.87
C PHE A 114 10.79 2.54 -1.95
N ILE A 115 11.27 3.50 -2.76
CA ILE A 115 10.51 4.04 -3.90
C ILE A 115 10.17 2.93 -4.88
N VAL A 116 11.16 2.14 -5.32
CA VAL A 116 10.88 1.09 -6.31
C VAL A 116 10.03 -0.03 -5.72
N TYR A 117 10.28 -0.42 -4.48
CA TYR A 117 9.41 -1.36 -3.75
C TYR A 117 7.95 -0.88 -3.71
N THR A 118 7.74 0.40 -3.40
CA THR A 118 6.41 1.02 -3.36
C THR A 118 5.78 1.04 -4.75
N ILE A 119 6.51 1.45 -5.79
CA ILE A 119 6.02 1.47 -7.18
C ILE A 119 5.52 0.08 -7.59
N LEU A 120 6.32 -0.97 -7.38
CA LEU A 120 5.96 -2.33 -7.77
C LEU A 120 4.71 -2.82 -7.03
N ALA A 121 4.65 -2.58 -5.71
CA ALA A 121 3.53 -3.00 -4.89
C ALA A 121 2.24 -2.24 -5.23
N VAL A 122 2.31 -0.92 -5.36
CA VAL A 122 1.18 -0.08 -5.72
C VAL A 122 0.70 -0.41 -7.14
N LEU A 123 1.61 -0.69 -8.07
CA LEU A 123 1.26 -1.10 -9.42
C LEU A 123 0.46 -2.40 -9.43
N VAL A 124 0.90 -3.42 -8.68
CA VAL A 124 0.16 -4.69 -8.53
C VAL A 124 -1.23 -4.44 -7.98
N HIS A 125 -1.35 -3.61 -6.94
CA HIS A 125 -2.62 -3.28 -6.34
C HIS A 125 -3.56 -2.56 -7.33
N HIS A 126 -3.12 -1.47 -7.96
CA HIS A 126 -3.94 -0.70 -8.90
C HIS A 126 -4.31 -1.47 -10.14
N PHE A 127 -3.41 -2.31 -10.63
CA PHE A 127 -3.71 -3.17 -11.76
C PHE A 127 -4.93 -4.03 -11.45
N VAL A 128 -4.94 -4.75 -10.32
CA VAL A 128 -6.10 -5.56 -9.91
C VAL A 128 -7.33 -4.69 -9.68
N LEU A 129 -7.19 -3.58 -8.96
CA LEU A 129 -8.30 -2.70 -8.59
C LEU A 129 -9.04 -2.16 -9.83
N PHE A 130 -8.33 -1.50 -10.75
CA PHE A 130 -8.94 -0.82 -11.88
C PHE A 130 -9.40 -1.79 -12.97
N PHE A 131 -8.76 -2.95 -13.11
CA PHE A 131 -9.28 -3.99 -14.00
C PHE A 131 -10.60 -4.56 -13.50
N LEU A 132 -10.73 -4.79 -12.19
CA LEU A 132 -11.98 -5.27 -11.61
C LEU A 132 -13.06 -4.18 -11.60
N GLU A 133 -12.70 -2.91 -11.44
CA GLU A 133 -13.63 -1.78 -11.49
C GLU A 133 -14.27 -1.61 -12.88
N VAL A 134 -13.45 -1.63 -13.94
CA VAL A 134 -13.95 -1.44 -15.32
C VAL A 134 -14.63 -2.70 -15.84
N PHE A 135 -14.18 -3.88 -15.40
CA PHE A 135 -14.68 -5.22 -15.80
C PHE A 135 -14.93 -5.36 -17.31
N SER A 136 -14.11 -4.70 -18.12
CA SER A 136 -14.27 -4.62 -19.57
C SER A 136 -12.95 -4.27 -20.24
N PHE A 137 -12.67 -4.91 -21.37
CA PHE A 137 -11.48 -4.64 -22.18
C PHE A 137 -11.69 -3.52 -23.22
N LYS A 138 -12.91 -2.97 -23.34
CA LYS A 138 -13.23 -1.94 -24.35
C LYS A 138 -12.40 -0.65 -24.18
N HIS A 139 -12.01 -0.33 -22.94
CA HIS A 139 -11.26 0.88 -22.60
C HIS A 139 -9.86 0.58 -22.06
N LEU A 140 -9.21 -0.48 -22.54
CA LEU A 140 -7.92 -0.95 -22.04
C LEU A 140 -6.86 0.17 -21.95
N TRP A 141 -6.73 0.98 -23.01
CA TRP A 141 -5.76 2.07 -23.06
C TRP A 141 -5.99 3.11 -21.95
N LEU A 142 -7.24 3.54 -21.77
CA LEU A 142 -7.61 4.49 -20.73
C LEU A 142 -7.36 3.91 -19.33
N THR A 143 -7.69 2.63 -19.12
CA THR A 143 -7.42 1.92 -17.86
C THR A 143 -5.92 1.84 -17.56
N MET A 144 -5.07 1.60 -18.58
CA MET A 144 -3.61 1.58 -18.38
C MET A 144 -3.08 2.94 -17.94
N VAL A 145 -3.50 4.02 -18.61
CA VAL A 145 -3.11 5.39 -18.23
C VAL A 145 -3.56 5.70 -16.80
N ARG A 146 -4.79 5.31 -16.44
CA ARG A 146 -5.33 5.45 -15.09
C ARG A 146 -4.51 4.70 -14.04
N ILE A 147 -4.09 3.47 -14.33
CA ILE A 147 -3.23 2.67 -13.45
C ILE A 147 -1.89 3.36 -13.24
N ILE A 148 -1.23 3.82 -14.31
CA ILE A 148 0.09 4.44 -14.23
C ILE A 148 0.02 5.75 -13.44
N LEU A 149 -0.92 6.64 -13.76
CA LEU A 149 -1.09 7.91 -13.06
C LEU A 149 -1.45 7.73 -11.59
N SER A 150 -2.40 6.84 -11.28
CA SER A 150 -2.77 6.54 -9.89
C SER A 150 -1.62 5.91 -9.10
N THR A 151 -0.80 5.09 -9.76
CA THR A 151 0.42 4.53 -9.16
C THR A 151 1.44 5.61 -8.84
N ALA A 152 1.69 6.53 -9.77
CA ALA A 152 2.61 7.64 -9.56
C ALA A 152 2.16 8.52 -8.39
N VAL A 153 0.89 8.94 -8.38
CA VAL A 153 0.34 9.82 -7.34
C VAL A 153 0.30 9.12 -5.98
N SER A 154 -0.15 7.85 -5.92
CA SER A 154 -0.16 7.10 -4.65
C SER A 154 1.25 6.88 -4.11
N THR A 155 2.21 6.53 -4.97
CA THR A 155 3.62 6.39 -4.59
C THR A 155 4.16 7.70 -4.01
N PHE A 156 3.88 8.83 -4.67
CA PHE A 156 4.30 10.15 -4.20
C PHE A 156 3.80 10.44 -2.78
N PHE A 157 2.51 10.26 -2.51
CA PHE A 157 1.96 10.47 -1.16
C PHE A 157 2.52 9.48 -0.14
N ILE A 158 2.66 8.21 -0.51
CA ILE A 158 3.23 7.17 0.36
C ILE A 158 4.65 7.54 0.79
N VAL A 159 5.50 7.95 -0.14
CA VAL A 159 6.90 8.33 0.14
C VAL A 159 6.96 9.56 1.04
N ILE A 160 6.12 10.57 0.80
CA ILE A 160 6.03 11.76 1.68
C ILE A 160 5.66 11.36 3.11
N ILE A 161 4.62 10.54 3.27
CA ILE A 161 4.18 10.07 4.59
C ILE A 161 5.31 9.32 5.30
N GLU A 162 6.05 8.48 4.56
CA GLU A 162 7.18 7.72 5.11
C GLU A 162 8.33 8.64 5.57
N LEU A 163 8.69 9.63 4.76
CA LEU A 163 9.71 10.62 5.10
C LEU A 163 9.33 11.44 6.34
N MET A 164 8.06 11.87 6.44
CA MET A 164 7.54 12.56 7.62
C MET A 164 7.63 11.68 8.87
N ARG A 165 7.34 10.37 8.75
CA ARG A 165 7.42 9.44 9.88
C ARG A 165 8.85 9.27 10.38
N ILE A 166 9.83 9.22 9.49
CA ILE A 166 11.24 9.06 9.85
C ILE A 166 11.81 10.32 10.48
N ARG A 167 11.46 11.49 9.95
CA ARG A 167 11.85 12.77 10.58
C ARG A 167 11.44 12.81 12.05
N ASN A 168 10.22 12.37 12.37
CA ASN A 168 9.73 12.35 13.75
C ASN A 168 10.43 11.29 14.64
N LYS A 169 11.08 10.27 14.07
CA LYS A 169 11.93 9.33 14.83
C LYS A 169 13.29 9.94 15.18
N MET A 170 13.86 10.80 14.32
CA MET A 170 15.19 11.39 14.53
C MET A 170 15.20 12.58 15.50
N VAL A 171 14.04 13.21 15.72
CA VAL A 171 13.89 14.36 16.64
C VAL A 171 13.62 13.92 18.10
N ARG A 172 13.41 12.61 18.34
CA ARG A 172 13.25 12.02 19.68
C ARG A 172 14.46 11.18 20.02
#